data_AF-A0A1Z9PEH9-F1
#
_entry.id   AF-A0A1Z9PEH9-F1
#
_cell.length_a   1.000
_cell.length_b   1.000
_cell.length_c   1.000
_cell.angle_alpha   90.00
_cell.angle_beta   90.00
_cell.angle_gamma   90.00
#
_symmetry.space_group_name_H-M   'P 1'
#
loop_
_entity.id
_entity.type
_entity.pdbx_description
1 polymer ?
#
loop_
_entity_poly.entity_id
_entity_poly.type
_entity_poly.pdbx_seq_one_letter_code
_entity_poly.pdbx_strand_id
1 'polypeptide(L)'
;MFIDTEKKLIWKNGSFGNWNDTNVHILSHTLHYGTGVFEGVRAYKTSSGPAIFRLKEHTRRLFNAANKLNIKIPFSEDEINNAQCEILNKN
;
A
#
# COMPACT_ATOMS: atom_id res chain seq x y z
N MET A 1 -16.69 4.06 -7.74
CA MET A 1 -15.23 4.12 -7.46
C MET A 1 -14.86 3.28 -6.25
N PHE A 2 -15.72 3.18 -5.23
CA PHE A 2 -15.60 2.21 -4.13
C PHE A 2 -16.93 1.45 -4.01
N ILE A 3 -16.89 0.12 -4.00
CA ILE A 3 -18.04 -0.78 -3.97
C ILE A 3 -17.74 -1.86 -2.92
N ASP A 4 -18.75 -2.26 -2.13
CA ASP A 4 -18.67 -3.28 -1.08
C ASP A 4 -17.50 -3.09 -0.10
N THR A 5 -17.25 -1.83 0.30
CA THR A 5 -16.11 -1.47 1.17
C THR A 5 -16.15 -2.16 2.53
N GLU A 6 -17.33 -2.51 3.02
CA GLU A 6 -17.53 -3.26 4.26
C GLU A 6 -16.93 -4.67 4.23
N LYS A 7 -16.69 -5.22 3.03
CA LYS A 7 -16.02 -6.52 2.84
C LYS A 7 -14.53 -6.39 2.54
N LYS A 8 -14.01 -5.17 2.46
CA LYS A 8 -12.62 -4.91 2.05
C LYS A 8 -11.70 -4.76 3.25
N LEU A 9 -10.53 -5.37 3.12
CA LEU A 9 -9.42 -5.17 4.03
C LEU A 9 -8.47 -4.11 3.49
N ILE A 10 -7.77 -3.44 4.41
CA ILE A 10 -6.65 -2.56 4.13
C ILE A 10 -5.48 -3.01 4.99
N TRP A 11 -4.28 -3.09 4.40
CA TRP A 11 -3.05 -3.24 5.16
C TRP A 11 -2.58 -1.87 5.65
N LYS A 12 -2.38 -1.71 6.96
CA LYS A 12 -1.90 -0.46 7.57
C LYS A 12 -0.96 -0.78 8.73
N ASN A 13 0.25 -0.22 8.68
CA ASN A 13 1.24 -0.29 9.76
C ASN A 13 1.51 -1.72 10.27
N GLY A 14 1.61 -2.71 9.37
CA GLY A 14 1.95 -4.08 9.72
C GLY A 14 0.77 -5.03 9.93
N SER A 15 -0.48 -4.53 9.91
CA SER A 15 -1.67 -5.38 10.12
C SER A 15 -2.78 -5.12 9.08
N PHE A 16 -3.65 -6.10 8.92
CA PHE A 16 -4.85 -6.00 8.09
C PHE A 16 -6.01 -5.55 8.98
N GLY A 17 -6.68 -4.46 8.60
CA GLY A 17 -7.89 -3.97 9.24
C GLY A 17 -9.04 -3.91 8.25
N ASN A 18 -10.27 -3.88 8.75
CA ASN A 18 -11.42 -3.57 7.91
C ASN A 18 -11.30 -2.15 7.36
N TRP A 19 -11.84 -1.92 6.17
CA TRP A 19 -11.84 -0.62 5.52
C TRP A 19 -12.26 0.52 6.47
N ASN A 20 -13.38 0.35 7.17
CA ASN A 20 -13.97 1.39 8.03
C ASN A 20 -13.16 1.68 9.31
N ASP A 21 -12.31 0.74 9.73
CA ASP A 21 -11.50 0.86 10.95
C ASP A 21 -10.11 1.45 10.65
N THR A 22 -9.74 1.53 9.36
CA THR A 22 -8.39 1.87 8.92
C THR A 22 -8.24 3.38 8.68
N ASN A 23 -8.37 4.17 9.74
CA ASN A 23 -8.46 5.63 9.68
C ASN A 23 -7.15 6.35 10.06
N VAL A 24 -6.96 7.59 9.62
CA VAL A 24 -5.91 8.49 10.12
C VAL A 24 -6.56 9.70 10.81
N HIS A 25 -5.86 10.29 11.78
CA HIS A 25 -6.36 11.50 12.43
C HIS A 25 -6.30 12.69 11.46
N ILE A 26 -7.28 13.61 11.55
CA ILE A 26 -7.35 14.78 10.68
C ILE A 26 -6.12 15.69 10.81
N LEU A 27 -5.56 15.79 12.02
CA LEU A 27 -4.32 16.54 12.30
C LEU A 27 -3.03 15.82 11.84
N SER A 28 -3.12 14.88 10.90
CA SER A 28 -1.94 14.18 10.37
C SER A 28 -1.09 15.12 9.51
N HIS A 29 0.23 15.02 9.66
CA HIS A 29 1.19 15.88 8.95
C HIS A 29 1.03 15.78 7.42
N THR A 30 0.81 14.58 6.88
CA THR A 30 0.62 14.37 5.44
C THR A 30 -0.60 15.10 4.91
N LEU A 31 -1.71 15.17 5.66
CA LEU A 31 -2.91 15.86 5.22
C LEU A 31 -2.70 17.38 5.20
N HIS A 32 -2.08 17.94 6.24
CA HIS A 32 -1.90 19.39 6.36
C HIS A 32 -0.77 19.95 5.51
N TYR A 33 0.28 19.17 5.25
CA TYR A 33 1.51 19.65 4.62
C TYR A 33 1.88 18.90 3.34
N GLY A 34 1.04 17.97 2.88
CA GLY A 34 1.24 17.23 1.62
C GLY A 34 2.48 16.34 1.58
N THR A 35 3.21 16.20 2.69
CA THR A 35 4.46 15.44 2.74
C THR A 35 4.16 13.96 2.88
N GLY A 36 4.40 13.21 1.80
CA GLY A 36 4.20 11.78 1.72
C GLY A 36 4.66 11.25 0.36
N VAL A 37 4.77 9.93 0.25
CA VAL A 37 5.07 9.25 -1.01
C VAL A 37 4.05 8.14 -1.23
N PHE A 38 3.72 7.85 -2.49
CA PHE A 38 2.80 6.78 -2.84
C PHE A 38 3.23 6.13 -4.15
N GLU A 39 2.67 4.96 -4.41
CA GLU A 39 2.82 4.24 -5.68
C GLU A 39 1.46 3.81 -6.22
N GLY A 40 1.38 3.73 -7.54
CA GLY A 40 0.25 3.15 -8.25
C GLY A 40 0.70 1.85 -8.90
N VAL A 41 0.13 0.73 -8.44
CA VAL A 41 0.36 -0.60 -9.01
C VAL A 41 -0.93 -1.18 -9.58
N ARG A 42 -0.80 -2.05 -10.59
CA ARG A 42 -1.94 -2.78 -11.17
C ARG A 42 -1.72 -4.27 -11.10
N ALA A 43 -2.76 -4.98 -10.69
CA ALA A 43 -2.86 -6.42 -10.83
C ALA A 43 -3.64 -6.77 -12.10
N TYR A 44 -3.22 -7.83 -12.78
CA TYR A 44 -3.86 -8.34 -13.99
C TYR A 44 -4.21 -9.81 -13.81
N LYS A 45 -5.36 -10.23 -14.33
CA LYS A 45 -5.71 -11.64 -14.42
C LYS A 45 -4.78 -12.32 -15.43
N THR A 46 -4.12 -13.39 -15.02
CA THR A 46 -3.31 -14.24 -15.90
C THR A 46 -3.87 -15.67 -15.92
N SER A 47 -3.31 -16.55 -16.75
CA SER A 47 -3.66 -17.98 -16.76
C SER A 47 -3.32 -18.71 -15.46
N SER A 48 -2.39 -18.18 -14.66
CA SER A 48 -1.90 -18.80 -13.41
C SER A 48 -2.39 -18.08 -12.14
N GLY A 49 -3.38 -17.19 -12.28
CA GLY A 49 -3.88 -16.34 -11.19
C GLY A 49 -3.61 -14.86 -11.40
N PRO A 50 -4.11 -13.97 -10.51
CA PRO A 50 -3.83 -12.56 -10.59
C PRO A 50 -2.36 -12.26 -10.27
N ALA A 51 -1.74 -11.32 -11.00
CA ALA A 51 -0.34 -10.93 -10.80
C ALA A 51 -0.16 -9.41 -10.82
N ILE A 52 0.63 -8.89 -9.88
CA ILE A 52 0.97 -7.46 -9.81
C ILE A 52 2.11 -7.17 -10.78
N PHE A 53 1.87 -6.28 -11.75
CA PHE A 53 2.87 -5.95 -12.76
C PHE A 53 4.00 -5.10 -12.17
N ARG A 54 5.25 -5.58 -12.33
CA ARG A 54 6.48 -4.89 -11.91
C ARG A 54 6.53 -4.47 -10.44
N LEU A 55 5.91 -5.25 -9.54
CA LEU A 55 5.81 -4.97 -8.11
C LEU A 55 7.12 -4.50 -7.46
N LYS A 56 8.21 -5.27 -7.62
CA LYS A 56 9.52 -4.93 -7.03
C LYS A 56 10.04 -3.56 -7.48
N GLU A 57 9.80 -3.18 -8.74
CA GLU A 57 10.28 -1.89 -9.26
C GLU A 57 9.48 -0.71 -8.72
N HIS A 58 8.17 -0.90 -8.54
CA HIS A 58 7.32 0.08 -7.88
C HIS A 58 7.72 0.23 -6.41
N THR A 59 7.89 -0.86 -5.67
CA THR A 59 8.32 -0.82 -4.26
C THR A 59 9.68 -0.15 -4.10
N ARG A 60 10.67 -0.50 -4.94
CA ARG A 60 11.96 0.18 -4.94
C ARG A 60 11.84 1.68 -5.22
N ARG A 61 10.94 2.08 -6.12
CA ARG A 61 10.68 3.51 -6.41
C ARG A 61 10.03 4.22 -5.23
N LEU A 62 9.13 3.57 -4.50
CA LEU A 62 8.53 4.08 -3.26
C LEU A 62 9.61 4.39 -2.21
N PHE A 63 10.51 3.43 -1.95
CA PHE A 63 11.60 3.59 -0.98
C PHE A 63 12.59 4.69 -1.41
N ASN A 64 12.94 4.75 -2.69
CA ASN A 64 13.76 5.82 -3.23
C ASN A 64 13.11 7.21 -3.08
N ALA A 65 11.80 7.31 -3.30
CA ALA A 65 11.06 8.56 -3.10
C ALA A 65 11.03 8.95 -1.61
N ALA A 66 10.78 7.99 -0.71
CA ALA A 66 10.79 8.22 0.73
C ALA A 66 12.16 8.73 1.20
N ASN A 67 13.25 8.11 0.74
CA ASN A 67 14.61 8.50 1.07
C ASN A 67 14.93 9.94 0.65
N LYS A 68 14.48 10.38 -0.54
CA LYS A 68 14.66 11.77 -1.01
C LYS A 68 13.97 12.81 -0.12
N LEU A 69 12.91 12.42 0.59
CA LEU A 69 12.17 13.26 1.52
C LEU A 69 12.57 13.03 2.98
N ASN A 70 13.63 12.25 3.24
CA ASN A 70 14.04 11.83 4.58
C ASN A 70 12.92 11.13 5.38
N ILE A 71 12.00 10.44 4.68
CA ILE A 71 10.96 9.62 5.29
C ILE A 71 11.50 8.21 5.50
N LYS A 72 11.60 7.78 6.76
CA LYS A 72 11.94 6.40 7.10
C LYS A 72 10.71 5.51 7.02
N ILE A 73 10.70 4.56 6.09
CA ILE A 73 9.70 3.48 6.05
C ILE A 73 10.11 2.43 7.10
N PRO A 74 9.27 2.09 8.09
CA PRO A 74 9.62 1.15 9.16
C PRO A 74 9.42 -0.32 8.75
N PHE A 75 9.63 -0.63 7.47
CA PHE A 75 9.49 -1.96 6.87
C PHE A 75 10.56 -2.13 5.78
N SER A 76 10.93 -3.36 5.49
CA SER A 76 11.76 -3.72 4.34
C SER A 76 10.97 -3.70 3.03
N GLU A 77 11.66 -3.62 1.89
CA GLU A 77 11.03 -3.73 0.57
C GLU A 77 10.29 -5.07 0.41
N ASP A 78 10.84 -6.17 0.95
CA ASP A 78 10.23 -7.49 0.88
C ASP A 78 8.95 -7.58 1.71
N GLU A 79 8.90 -7.00 2.91
CA GLU A 79 7.66 -6.91 3.69
C GLU A 79 6.57 -6.13 2.95
N ILE A 80 6.93 -5.02 2.29
CA ILE A 80 5.98 -4.22 1.51
C ILE A 80 5.54 -4.94 0.22
N ASN A 81 6.42 -5.70 -0.42
CA ASN A 81 6.06 -6.56 -1.56
C ASN A 81 5.08 -7.66 -1.12
N ASN A 82 5.37 -8.32 0.00
CA ASN A 82 4.53 -9.39 0.54
C ASN A 82 3.16 -8.87 0.98
N ALA A 83 3.09 -7.72 1.65
CA ALA A 83 1.83 -7.09 2.05
C ALA A 83 0.92 -6.78 0.84
N GLN A 84 1.50 -6.32 -0.28
CA GLN A 84 0.76 -6.06 -1.53
C GLN A 84 0.24 -7.35 -2.18
N CYS A 85 1.01 -8.44 -2.16
CA CYS A 85 0.54 -9.75 -2.64
C CYS A 85 -0.55 -10.34 -1.73
N GLU A 86 -0.38 -10.24 -0.42
CA GLU A 86 -1.37 -10.73 0.55
C GLU A 86 -2.69 -9.97 0.45
N ILE A 87 -2.67 -8.65 0.34
CA ILE A 87 -3.90 -7.86 0.23
C ILE A 87 -4.67 -8.16 -1.07
N LEU A 88 -3.96 -8.49 -2.15
CA LEU A 88 -4.56 -8.95 -3.41
C LEU A 88 -5.25 -10.31 -3.25
N ASN A 89 -4.67 -11.23 -2.47
CA ASN A 89 -5.26 -12.55 -2.25
C ASN A 89 -6.43 -12.54 -1.26
N LYS A 90 -6.45 -11.59 -0.33
CA LYS A 90 -7.49 -11.48 0.71
C LYS A 90 -8.76 -10.75 0.26
N ASN A 91 -8.73 -10.01 -0.85
CA ASN A 91 -9.80 -9.11 -1.32
C ASN A 91 -10.40 -9.52 -2.67
#